data_AF-F0QY53-F1
#
_entry.id   AF-F0QY53-F1
#
_cell.length_a   1.000
_cell.length_b   1.000
_cell.length_c   1.000
_cell.angle_alpha   90.00
_cell.angle_beta   90.00
_cell.angle_gamma   90.00
#
_symmetry.space_group_name_H-M   'P 1'
#
loop_
_entity.id
_entity.type
_entity.pdbx_description
1 polymer ?
#
loop_
_entity_poly.entity_id
_entity_poly.type
_entity_poly.pdbx_seq_one_letter_code
_entity_poly.pdbx_strand_id
1 'polypeptide(L)'
;MILSKLGSSKEFVLQVLISRDVNRIDVAFVGTVYNNAPFIETSLRSIFRVIKNLPEINFEFVIVDSFSADGTYENLLRLFNEFRKLGNLKRAVIIRFSCTRGVGRRLAVSISRARYIIPIDLDTLYDDYLLSRVISEAIMMNLDKCIVFANPGLHIMCPKDIIMSVGNYRDLNYGEDIELLARIFSIYSNKALSLPIRLAYDLRVVDSGVMKDRERRYSGSLFKHVVRKMRNMVDRYLAYGYDLEKLVREHYLLYKNNIFALVVNVLMHLFVIIPLSKTRGIRSKLRIPLSNYLYVDLMTYLLMIDPALFGISIDKVIDYFKDFSSTKEFKYISRFYSNINSISYNNKYVWKV
;
A
#
# COMPACT_ATOMS: atom_id res chain seq x y z
N MET A 1 2.22 -24.03 -9.55
CA MET A 1 2.01 -23.29 -10.83
C MET A 1 2.66 -21.89 -10.88
N ILE A 2 2.82 -21.15 -9.76
CA ILE A 2 3.49 -19.82 -9.76
C ILE A 2 5.03 -19.94 -9.76
N LEU A 3 5.58 -20.95 -9.08
CA LEU A 3 7.02 -21.16 -8.99
C LEU A 3 7.67 -21.55 -10.34
N SER A 4 6.94 -22.18 -11.25
CA SER A 4 7.46 -22.59 -12.57
C SER A 4 7.55 -21.44 -13.59
N LYS A 5 7.02 -20.25 -13.28
CA LYS A 5 7.12 -19.04 -14.14
C LYS A 5 8.18 -18.04 -13.69
N LEU A 6 8.87 -18.30 -12.57
CA LEU A 6 9.99 -17.49 -12.10
C LEU A 6 11.27 -18.11 -12.65
N GLY A 7 11.82 -17.52 -13.72
CA GLY A 7 12.95 -18.05 -14.48
C GLY A 7 14.13 -18.56 -13.64
N SER A 8 14.79 -19.58 -14.19
CA SER A 8 15.74 -20.53 -13.57
C SER A 8 17.11 -19.98 -13.14
N SER A 9 17.24 -18.72 -12.72
CA SER A 9 18.57 -18.14 -12.43
C SER A 9 18.65 -17.22 -11.21
N LYS A 10 17.64 -17.21 -10.34
CA LYS A 10 17.70 -16.45 -9.08
C LYS A 10 17.55 -17.40 -7.92
N GLU A 11 18.52 -17.40 -7.02
CA GLU A 11 18.43 -18.09 -5.73
C GLU A 11 17.10 -17.70 -5.07
N PHE A 12 16.31 -18.72 -4.76
CA PHE A 12 15.01 -18.61 -4.15
C PHE A 12 15.04 -19.45 -2.89
N VAL A 13 14.91 -18.81 -1.73
CA VAL A 13 14.90 -19.52 -0.45
C VAL A 13 13.55 -19.30 0.20
N LEU A 14 12.78 -20.37 0.34
CA LEU A 14 11.52 -20.37 1.07
C LEU A 14 11.75 -20.97 2.46
N GLN A 15 11.46 -20.20 3.50
CA GLN A 15 11.51 -20.68 4.87
C GLN A 15 10.13 -20.55 5.53
N VAL A 16 9.56 -21.69 5.91
CA VAL A 16 8.34 -21.75 6.72
C VAL A 16 8.77 -21.87 8.18
N LEU A 17 8.50 -20.83 8.97
CA LEU A 17 8.94 -20.74 10.37
C LEU A 17 7.90 -21.25 11.35
N ILE A 18 6.63 -21.03 11.02
CA ILE A 18 5.48 -21.48 11.79
C ILE A 18 4.52 -22.09 10.79
N SER A 19 4.04 -23.29 11.11
CA SER A 19 2.94 -23.93 10.39
C SER A 19 2.17 -24.77 11.40
N ARG A 20 0.99 -24.31 11.77
CA ARG A 20 0.03 -25.07 12.56
C ARG A 20 -1.08 -25.54 11.64
N ASP A 21 -1.54 -26.77 11.86
CA ASP A 21 -2.66 -27.30 11.10
C ASP A 21 -3.94 -26.57 11.55
N VAL A 22 -4.51 -25.80 10.64
CA VAL A 22 -5.76 -25.07 10.86
C VAL A 22 -6.59 -25.08 9.60
N ASN A 23 -7.88 -25.34 9.77
CA ASN A 23 -8.85 -25.39 8.67
C ASN A 23 -8.97 -24.04 7.94
N ARG A 24 -8.63 -22.93 8.60
CA ARG A 24 -8.76 -21.59 8.04
C ARG A 24 -7.78 -20.59 8.66
N ILE A 25 -7.24 -19.71 7.83
CA ILE A 25 -6.52 -18.50 8.23
C ILE A 25 -7.37 -17.31 7.84
N ASP A 26 -7.62 -16.39 8.77
CA ASP A 26 -8.52 -15.26 8.55
C ASP A 26 -7.77 -14.09 7.90
N VAL A 27 -6.62 -13.71 8.44
CA VAL A 27 -5.89 -12.52 8.03
C VAL A 27 -4.41 -12.81 7.77
N ALA A 28 -3.88 -12.31 6.64
CA ALA A 28 -2.47 -12.29 6.35
C ALA A 28 -1.92 -10.88 6.39
N PHE A 29 -0.86 -10.69 7.17
CA PHE A 29 0.03 -9.54 7.00
C PHE A 29 1.08 -9.89 5.93
N VAL A 30 1.09 -9.14 4.83
CA VAL A 30 1.99 -9.40 3.69
C VAL A 30 2.91 -8.22 3.46
N GLY A 31 4.19 -8.48 3.21
CA GLY A 31 5.18 -7.40 3.08
C GLY A 31 6.34 -7.73 2.17
N THR A 32 7.03 -6.70 1.70
CA THR A 32 8.31 -6.83 0.99
C THR A 32 9.30 -5.89 1.65
N VAL A 33 10.49 -6.40 1.96
CA VAL A 33 11.50 -5.65 2.72
C VAL A 33 12.86 -5.72 2.04
N TYR A 34 13.63 -4.65 2.25
CA TYR A 34 15.04 -4.58 1.87
C TYR A 34 15.74 -3.58 2.77
N ASN A 35 16.84 -4.01 3.38
CA ASN A 35 17.72 -3.21 4.23
C ASN A 35 16.95 -2.27 5.18
N ASN A 36 16.26 -2.90 6.13
CA ASN A 36 15.38 -2.24 7.07
C ASN A 36 15.60 -2.69 8.53
N ALA A 37 16.80 -3.17 8.87
CA ALA A 37 17.12 -3.69 10.19
C ALA A 37 16.80 -2.72 11.35
N PRO A 38 17.01 -1.38 11.23
CA PRO A 38 16.74 -0.47 12.34
C PRO A 38 15.27 -0.37 12.77
N PHE A 39 14.32 -0.64 11.85
CA PHE A 39 12.89 -0.37 12.10
C PHE A 39 12.05 -1.63 12.26
N ILE A 40 12.59 -2.78 11.81
CA ILE A 40 11.79 -4.00 11.66
C ILE A 40 11.23 -4.53 12.99
N GLU A 41 12.01 -4.39 14.06
CA GLU A 41 11.59 -4.84 15.39
C GLU A 41 10.43 -4.00 15.91
N THR A 42 10.55 -2.67 15.89
CA THR A 42 9.48 -1.75 16.31
C THR A 42 8.22 -1.95 15.48
N SER A 43 8.36 -2.06 14.16
CA SER A 43 7.25 -2.26 13.24
C SER A 43 6.52 -3.58 13.52
N LEU A 44 7.24 -4.71 13.54
CA LEU A 44 6.61 -6.01 13.77
C LEU A 44 6.03 -6.14 15.18
N ARG A 45 6.69 -5.62 16.22
CA ARG A 45 6.15 -5.63 17.59
C ARG A 45 4.81 -4.91 17.68
N SER A 46 4.57 -3.85 16.91
CA SER A 46 3.26 -3.20 16.85
C SER A 46 2.17 -4.10 16.26
N ILE A 47 2.49 -4.87 15.22
CA ILE A 47 1.57 -5.85 14.63
C ILE A 47 1.35 -7.04 15.56
N PHE A 48 2.37 -7.49 16.30
CA PHE A 48 2.20 -8.57 17.26
C PHE A 48 1.29 -8.19 18.44
N ARG A 49 1.25 -6.91 18.83
CA ARG A 49 0.24 -6.42 19.78
C ARG A 49 -1.18 -6.57 19.22
N VAL A 50 -1.38 -6.24 17.94
CA VAL A 50 -2.67 -6.48 17.25
C VAL A 50 -3.09 -7.94 17.34
N ILE A 51 -2.17 -8.86 17.01
CA ILE A 51 -2.44 -10.30 17.09
C ILE A 51 -2.77 -10.71 18.52
N LYS A 52 -2.02 -10.23 19.52
CA LYS A 52 -2.30 -10.53 20.94
C LYS A 52 -3.70 -10.07 21.37
N ASN A 53 -4.17 -8.95 20.84
CA ASN A 53 -5.48 -8.38 21.16
C ASN A 53 -6.65 -9.14 20.52
N LEU A 54 -6.40 -10.11 19.61
CA LEU A 54 -7.41 -10.82 18.82
C LEU A 54 -7.22 -12.35 18.90
N PRO A 55 -7.35 -12.97 20.09
CA PRO A 55 -7.06 -14.39 20.30
C PRO A 55 -7.92 -15.34 19.45
N GLU A 56 -9.11 -14.92 19.05
CA GLU A 56 -10.08 -15.67 18.24
C GLU A 56 -9.79 -15.66 16.73
N ILE A 57 -8.91 -14.76 16.26
CA ILE A 57 -8.61 -14.58 14.84
C ILE A 57 -7.32 -15.30 14.48
N ASN A 58 -7.35 -16.09 13.40
CA ASN A 58 -6.18 -16.83 12.94
C ASN A 58 -5.35 -16.01 11.97
N PHE A 59 -4.09 -15.76 12.33
CA PHE A 59 -3.19 -14.92 11.55
C PHE A 59 -2.12 -15.71 10.81
N GLU A 60 -1.68 -15.15 9.69
CA GLU A 60 -0.40 -15.49 9.09
C GLU A 60 0.44 -14.27 8.73
N PHE A 61 1.75 -14.51 8.61
CA PHE A 61 2.67 -13.60 7.95
C PHE A 61 3.25 -14.22 6.69
N VAL A 62 3.36 -13.39 5.66
CA VAL A 62 4.13 -13.71 4.47
C VAL A 62 5.00 -12.53 4.07
N ILE A 63 6.30 -12.65 4.35
CA ILE A 63 7.28 -11.60 4.10
C ILE A 63 8.25 -12.03 2.99
N VAL A 64 8.47 -11.15 2.02
CA VAL A 64 9.51 -11.31 1.01
C VAL A 64 10.68 -10.39 1.32
N ASP A 65 11.80 -10.96 1.77
CA ASP A 65 13.08 -10.28 1.88
C ASP A 65 13.77 -10.24 0.52
N SER A 66 14.05 -9.04 0.00
CA SER A 66 14.72 -8.86 -1.29
C SER A 66 16.24 -9.00 -1.18
N PHE A 67 16.71 -10.02 -0.45
CA PHE A 67 18.11 -10.26 -0.09
C PHE A 67 18.73 -9.05 0.63
N SER A 68 18.18 -8.72 1.79
CA SER A 68 18.81 -7.72 2.67
C SER A 68 20.19 -8.19 3.14
N ALA A 69 21.09 -7.23 3.37
CA ALA A 69 22.47 -7.47 3.80
C ALA A 69 22.81 -6.76 5.13
N ASP A 70 21.84 -6.12 5.77
CA ASP A 70 22.01 -5.29 6.96
C ASP A 70 21.52 -5.95 8.27
N GLY A 71 21.32 -7.27 8.27
CA GLY A 71 20.75 -7.99 9.42
C GLY A 71 19.21 -8.07 9.45
N THR A 72 18.52 -7.51 8.45
CA THR A 72 17.03 -7.55 8.37
C THR A 72 16.50 -8.98 8.41
N TYR A 73 17.10 -9.91 7.65
CA TYR A 73 16.64 -11.28 7.54
C TYR A 73 16.78 -12.03 8.87
N GLU A 74 17.93 -11.89 9.52
CA GLU A 74 18.24 -12.50 10.82
C GLU A 74 17.29 -11.98 11.91
N ASN A 75 17.00 -10.67 11.88
CA ASN A 75 16.02 -10.07 12.78
C ASN A 75 14.61 -10.62 12.56
N LEU A 76 14.17 -10.81 11.32
CA LEU A 76 12.88 -11.46 11.04
C LEU A 76 12.82 -12.87 11.63
N LEU A 77 13.86 -13.69 11.42
CA LEU A 77 13.93 -15.05 11.95
C LEU A 77 13.82 -15.06 13.48
N ARG A 78 14.62 -14.22 14.14
CA ARG A 78 14.62 -14.08 15.60
C ARG A 78 13.24 -13.70 16.12
N LEU A 79 12.63 -12.67 15.55
CA LEU A 79 11.32 -12.17 15.98
C LEU A 79 10.25 -13.25 15.77
N PHE A 80 10.12 -13.85 14.58
CA PHE A 80 9.11 -14.90 14.37
C PHE A 80 9.30 -16.13 15.28
N ASN A 81 10.54 -16.47 15.65
CA ASN A 81 10.79 -17.52 16.65
C ASN A 81 10.34 -17.12 18.07
N GLU A 82 10.48 -15.85 18.45
CA GLU A 82 9.93 -15.30 19.70
C GLU A 82 8.39 -15.39 19.71
N PHE A 83 7.76 -14.93 18.63
CA PHE A 83 6.30 -14.81 18.52
C PHE A 83 5.58 -16.10 18.17
N ARG A 84 6.30 -17.19 17.84
CA ARG A 84 5.67 -18.51 17.65
C ARG A 84 4.86 -18.97 18.86
N LYS A 85 5.15 -18.43 20.06
CA LYS A 85 4.40 -18.72 21.29
C LYS A 85 2.96 -18.18 21.26
N LEU A 86 2.65 -17.20 20.39
CA LEU A 86 1.29 -16.69 20.21
C LEU A 86 0.42 -17.77 19.55
N GLY A 87 -0.57 -18.30 20.27
CA GLY A 87 -1.40 -19.42 19.83
C GLY A 87 -2.18 -19.17 18.53
N ASN A 88 -2.54 -17.92 18.27
CA ASN A 88 -3.32 -17.46 17.13
C ASN A 88 -2.47 -17.01 15.92
N LEU A 89 -1.14 -16.92 16.04
CA LEU A 89 -0.24 -16.89 14.90
C LEU A 89 -0.08 -18.33 14.36
N LYS A 90 -0.77 -18.64 13.27
CA LYS A 90 -0.85 -20.01 12.73
C LYS A 90 0.22 -20.31 11.71
N ARG A 91 0.68 -19.28 10.99
CA ARG A 91 1.69 -19.44 9.95
C ARG A 91 2.59 -18.23 9.81
N ALA A 92 3.87 -18.45 9.58
CA ALA A 92 4.81 -17.39 9.25
C ALA A 92 5.79 -17.90 8.20
N VAL A 93 5.89 -17.16 7.10
CA VAL A 93 6.74 -17.50 5.96
C VAL A 93 7.62 -16.32 5.62
N ILE A 94 8.92 -16.59 5.48
CA ILE A 94 9.88 -15.67 4.90
C ILE A 94 10.37 -16.26 3.59
N ILE A 95 10.39 -15.44 2.56
CA ILE A 95 10.97 -15.77 1.26
C ILE A 95 12.15 -14.83 1.03
N ARG A 96 13.33 -15.36 0.72
CA ARG A 96 14.42 -14.55 0.15
C ARG A 96 14.33 -14.61 -1.37
N PHE A 97 14.04 -13.46 -1.98
CA PHE A 97 13.89 -13.35 -3.43
C PHE A 97 14.13 -11.92 -3.92
N SER A 98 15.13 -11.73 -4.78
CA SER A 98 15.50 -10.40 -5.31
C SER A 98 14.44 -9.89 -6.29
N CYS A 99 13.67 -8.89 -5.87
CA CYS A 99 12.50 -8.42 -6.59
C CYS A 99 12.18 -6.93 -6.36
N THR A 100 11.21 -6.41 -7.12
CA THR A 100 10.59 -5.12 -6.80
C THR A 100 9.59 -5.28 -5.66
N ARG A 101 9.21 -4.16 -5.04
CA ARG A 101 8.17 -4.13 -4.01
C ARG A 101 6.88 -4.80 -4.47
N GLY A 102 6.40 -4.47 -5.67
CA GLY A 102 5.16 -5.03 -6.21
C GLY A 102 5.26 -6.52 -6.58
N VAL A 103 6.41 -7.01 -7.06
CA VAL A 103 6.62 -8.46 -7.27
C VAL A 103 6.64 -9.21 -5.93
N GLY A 104 7.32 -8.67 -4.92
CA GLY A 104 7.34 -9.27 -3.59
C GLY A 104 5.94 -9.33 -2.97
N ARG A 105 5.17 -8.23 -3.02
CA ARG A 105 3.77 -8.20 -2.56
C ARG A 105 2.90 -9.18 -3.33
N ARG A 106 3.03 -9.25 -4.67
CA ARG A 106 2.32 -10.25 -5.50
C ARG A 106 2.61 -11.68 -5.04
N LEU A 107 3.88 -12.02 -4.84
CA LEU A 107 4.30 -13.34 -4.41
C LEU A 107 3.74 -13.65 -3.02
N ALA A 108 3.83 -12.71 -2.08
CA ALA A 108 3.32 -12.86 -0.73
C ALA A 108 1.81 -13.13 -0.69
N VAL A 109 1.02 -12.32 -1.41
CA VAL A 109 -0.43 -12.53 -1.57
C VAL A 109 -0.73 -13.88 -2.21
N SER A 110 0.04 -14.28 -3.22
CA SER A 110 -0.21 -15.51 -3.95
C SER A 110 -0.06 -16.75 -3.07
N ILE A 111 0.97 -16.79 -2.21
CA ILE A 111 1.24 -17.95 -1.33
C ILE A 111 0.54 -17.88 0.03
N SER A 112 -0.08 -16.73 0.36
CA SER A 112 -0.93 -16.57 1.52
C SER A 112 -2.09 -17.57 1.46
N ARG A 113 -2.49 -18.13 2.60
CA ARG A 113 -3.69 -18.99 2.75
C ARG A 113 -4.86 -18.24 3.39
N ALA A 114 -4.65 -16.98 3.78
CA ALA A 114 -5.66 -16.18 4.44
C ALA A 114 -6.79 -15.74 3.52
N ARG A 115 -7.94 -15.46 4.14
CA ARG A 115 -9.09 -14.85 3.49
C ARG A 115 -8.90 -13.36 3.23
N TYR A 116 -8.35 -12.62 4.19
CA TYR A 116 -8.09 -11.19 4.08
C TYR A 116 -6.59 -10.93 4.02
N ILE A 117 -6.21 -9.93 3.23
CA ILE A 117 -4.83 -9.46 3.07
C ILE A 117 -4.73 -8.05 3.63
N ILE A 118 -3.69 -7.81 4.42
CA ILE A 118 -3.25 -6.49 4.87
C ILE A 118 -1.79 -6.32 4.42
N PRO A 119 -1.52 -5.58 3.33
CA PRO A 119 -0.17 -5.16 3.01
C PRO A 119 0.41 -4.27 4.10
N ILE A 120 1.60 -4.63 4.56
CA ILE A 120 2.36 -3.88 5.56
C ILE A 120 3.68 -3.41 4.98
N ASP A 121 4.05 -2.21 5.40
CA ASP A 121 5.42 -1.73 5.35
C ASP A 121 6.10 -2.03 6.69
N LEU A 122 7.36 -2.48 6.62
CA LEU A 122 8.13 -2.98 7.78
C LEU A 122 8.97 -1.89 8.45
N ASP A 123 8.75 -0.63 8.07
CA ASP A 123 9.24 0.62 8.66
C ASP A 123 8.10 1.49 9.19
N THR A 124 6.96 0.88 9.47
CA THR A 124 5.75 1.57 9.93
C THR A 124 5.35 1.11 11.32
N LEU A 125 4.99 2.06 12.18
CA LEU A 125 4.38 1.83 13.48
C LEU A 125 2.86 1.79 13.31
N TYR A 126 2.24 0.66 13.63
CA TYR A 126 0.79 0.51 13.55
C TYR A 126 0.13 0.80 14.89
N ASP A 127 -1.00 1.52 14.85
CA ASP A 127 -1.87 1.72 16.02
C ASP A 127 -2.56 0.40 16.33
N ASP A 128 -2.12 -0.28 17.39
CA ASP A 128 -2.59 -1.62 17.69
C ASP A 128 -4.03 -1.66 18.18
N TYR A 129 -4.55 -0.58 18.77
CA TYR A 129 -5.96 -0.51 19.14
C TYR A 129 -6.85 -0.38 17.90
N LEU A 130 -6.61 0.64 17.06
CA LEU A 130 -7.45 0.91 15.90
C LEU A 130 -7.37 -0.22 14.87
N LEU A 131 -6.18 -0.75 14.60
CA LEU A 131 -6.02 -1.86 13.66
C LEU A 131 -6.70 -3.14 14.18
N SER A 132 -6.62 -3.42 15.49
CA SER A 132 -7.34 -4.57 16.07
C SER A 132 -8.85 -4.42 15.93
N ARG A 133 -9.39 -3.23 16.23
CA ARG A 133 -10.83 -2.93 16.08
C ARG A 133 -11.28 -3.13 14.64
N VAL A 134 -10.57 -2.58 13.67
CA VAL A 134 -10.93 -2.74 12.25
C VAL A 134 -10.93 -4.21 11.84
N ILE A 135 -9.88 -4.96 12.18
CA ILE A 135 -9.78 -6.37 11.84
C ILE A 135 -10.93 -7.17 12.46
N SER A 136 -11.16 -7.00 13.77
CA SER A 136 -12.21 -7.71 14.50
C SER A 136 -13.57 -7.48 13.87
N GLU A 137 -13.96 -6.23 13.66
CA GLU A 137 -15.26 -5.88 13.10
C GLU A 137 -15.41 -6.36 11.65
N ALA A 138 -14.38 -6.20 10.81
CA ALA A 138 -14.41 -6.71 9.44
C ALA A 138 -14.62 -8.22 9.37
N ILE A 139 -13.98 -8.98 10.27
CA ILE A 139 -14.15 -10.44 10.37
C ILE A 139 -15.53 -10.81 10.93
N MET A 140 -15.97 -10.17 12.02
CA MET A 140 -17.28 -10.44 12.64
C MET A 140 -18.45 -10.13 11.69
N MET A 141 -18.37 -9.03 10.95
CA MET A 141 -19.35 -8.67 9.91
C MET A 141 -19.23 -9.52 8.65
N ASN A 142 -18.25 -10.43 8.59
CA ASN A 142 -17.98 -11.26 7.42
C ASN A 142 -17.78 -10.42 6.14
N LEU A 143 -17.19 -9.23 6.27
CA LEU A 143 -17.26 -8.16 5.28
C LEU A 143 -16.59 -8.56 3.96
N ASP A 144 -17.32 -8.51 2.85
CA ASP A 144 -16.82 -8.86 1.53
C ASP A 144 -16.29 -7.65 0.74
N LYS A 145 -15.81 -6.63 1.45
CA LYS A 145 -15.33 -5.35 0.91
C LYS A 145 -13.89 -5.07 1.32
N CYS A 146 -13.14 -4.39 0.46
CA CYS A 146 -11.88 -3.77 0.84
C CYS A 146 -12.15 -2.55 1.73
N ILE A 147 -11.40 -2.42 2.82
CA ILE A 147 -11.38 -1.25 3.69
C ILE A 147 -10.08 -0.49 3.43
N VAL A 148 -10.19 0.79 3.08
CA VAL A 148 -9.05 1.67 2.78
C VAL A 148 -8.90 2.68 3.92
N PHE A 149 -7.67 2.95 4.34
CA PHE A 149 -7.37 3.84 5.47
C PHE A 149 -6.69 5.12 5.02
N ALA A 150 -6.84 6.19 5.81
CA ALA A 150 -6.20 7.47 5.53
C ALA A 150 -4.67 7.46 5.76
N ASN A 151 -3.98 8.33 5.03
CA ASN A 151 -2.51 8.55 5.00
C ASN A 151 -1.85 8.77 6.40
N PRO A 152 -0.53 8.53 6.58
CA PRO A 152 0.51 8.28 5.58
C PRO A 152 0.69 6.80 5.19
N GLY A 153 0.67 6.52 3.88
CA GLY A 153 0.70 5.16 3.32
C GLY A 153 -0.73 4.65 3.19
N LEU A 154 -1.20 4.47 1.94
CA LEU A 154 -2.55 4.02 1.69
C LEU A 154 -2.64 2.53 2.05
N HIS A 155 -2.99 2.26 3.30
CA HIS A 155 -3.17 0.91 3.79
C HIS A 155 -4.56 0.40 3.40
N ILE A 156 -4.65 -0.89 3.13
CA ILE A 156 -5.88 -1.57 2.76
C ILE A 156 -5.99 -2.86 3.57
N MET A 157 -7.18 -3.22 4.03
CA MET A 157 -7.54 -4.59 4.37
C MET A 157 -8.50 -5.05 3.29
N CYS A 158 -8.18 -6.11 2.56
CA CYS A 158 -9.07 -6.55 1.48
C CYS A 158 -9.17 -8.07 1.36
N PRO A 159 -10.36 -8.60 1.04
CA PRO A 159 -10.52 -9.98 0.61
C PRO A 159 -9.49 -10.36 -0.48
N LYS A 160 -8.82 -11.49 -0.28
CA LYS A 160 -7.76 -11.97 -1.17
C LYS A 160 -8.28 -12.19 -2.60
N ASP A 161 -9.49 -12.72 -2.73
CA ASP A 161 -10.17 -12.95 -4.01
C ASP A 161 -10.36 -11.66 -4.81
N ILE A 162 -10.72 -10.55 -4.18
CA ILE A 162 -10.79 -9.24 -4.85
C ILE A 162 -9.41 -8.85 -5.40
N ILE A 163 -8.36 -8.93 -4.58
CA ILE A 163 -6.99 -8.62 -5.03
C ILE A 163 -6.57 -9.52 -6.21
N MET A 164 -6.88 -10.81 -6.14
CA MET A 164 -6.54 -11.78 -7.18
C MET A 164 -7.34 -11.54 -8.47
N SER A 165 -8.63 -11.21 -8.36
CA SER A 165 -9.53 -11.00 -9.50
C SER A 165 -9.12 -9.81 -10.37
N VAL A 166 -8.58 -8.75 -9.77
CA VAL A 166 -8.06 -7.59 -10.52
C VAL A 166 -6.67 -7.84 -11.11
N GLY A 167 -6.04 -8.99 -10.84
CA GLY A 167 -4.72 -9.37 -11.36
C GLY A 167 -3.55 -9.17 -10.38
N ASN A 168 -3.82 -9.03 -9.08
CA ASN A 168 -2.83 -8.87 -8.01
C ASN A 168 -1.92 -7.63 -8.21
N TYR A 169 -0.86 -7.47 -7.41
CA TYR A 169 0.11 -6.37 -7.56
C TYR A 169 0.89 -6.47 -8.87
N ARG A 170 1.29 -5.32 -9.44
CA ARG A 170 2.14 -5.27 -10.64
C ARG A 170 3.62 -5.19 -10.29
N ASP A 171 4.48 -5.50 -11.25
CA ASP A 171 5.93 -5.35 -11.07
C ASP A 171 6.28 -3.86 -11.09
N LEU A 172 6.09 -3.18 -9.97
CA LEU A 172 6.37 -1.78 -9.75
C LEU A 172 7.17 -1.65 -8.45
N ASN A 173 8.20 -0.82 -8.45
CA ASN A 173 8.94 -0.49 -7.23
C ASN A 173 8.34 0.72 -6.49
N TYR A 174 7.51 1.51 -7.17
CA TYR A 174 6.86 2.71 -6.62
C TYR A 174 5.41 2.81 -7.09
N GLY A 175 4.50 3.14 -6.18
CA GLY A 175 3.08 3.35 -6.46
C GLY A 175 2.30 2.07 -6.78
N GLU A 176 2.81 0.91 -6.38
CA GLU A 176 2.14 -0.37 -6.63
C GLU A 176 0.81 -0.52 -5.88
N ASP A 177 0.67 0.16 -4.75
CA ASP A 177 -0.54 0.30 -3.95
C ASP A 177 -1.60 1.16 -4.65
N ILE A 178 -1.22 2.35 -5.11
CA ILE A 178 -2.07 3.26 -5.88
C ILE A 178 -2.57 2.59 -7.15
N GLU A 179 -1.68 1.87 -7.84
CA GLU A 179 -2.03 1.17 -9.06
C GLU A 179 -3.04 0.04 -8.81
N LEU A 180 -2.85 -0.73 -7.73
CA LEU A 180 -3.80 -1.78 -7.33
C LEU A 180 -5.15 -1.19 -6.95
N LEU A 181 -5.16 -0.15 -6.13
CA LEU A 181 -6.38 0.48 -5.63
C LEU A 181 -7.18 1.15 -6.75
N ALA A 182 -6.51 1.81 -7.69
CA ALA A 182 -7.17 2.37 -8.86
C ALA A 182 -7.89 1.28 -9.67
N ARG A 183 -7.29 0.09 -9.83
CA ARG A 183 -7.96 -1.05 -10.47
C ARG A 183 -9.15 -1.55 -9.65
N ILE A 184 -8.97 -1.76 -8.34
CA ILE A 184 -10.05 -2.19 -7.44
C ILE A 184 -11.22 -1.22 -7.51
N PHE A 185 -11.00 0.08 -7.35
CA PHE A 185 -12.08 1.06 -7.41
C PHE A 185 -12.74 1.15 -8.78
N SER A 186 -11.97 0.99 -9.87
CA SER A 186 -12.53 1.06 -11.22
C SER A 186 -13.43 -0.13 -11.59
N ILE A 187 -13.20 -1.31 -10.98
CA ILE A 187 -13.92 -2.55 -11.30
C ILE A 187 -14.96 -2.89 -10.20
N TYR A 188 -14.63 -2.61 -8.94
CA TYR A 188 -15.34 -3.05 -7.74
C TYR A 188 -15.57 -1.90 -6.75
N SER A 189 -15.97 -0.72 -7.22
CA SER A 189 -16.27 0.43 -6.34
C SER A 189 -17.29 0.09 -5.25
N ASN A 190 -18.27 -0.78 -5.53
CA ASN A 190 -19.27 -1.26 -4.57
C ASN A 190 -18.72 -2.25 -3.52
N LYS A 191 -17.50 -2.79 -3.73
CA LYS A 191 -16.79 -3.66 -2.80
C LYS A 191 -15.65 -2.91 -2.10
N ALA A 192 -15.74 -1.60 -1.99
CA ALA A 192 -14.75 -0.80 -1.28
C ALA A 192 -15.42 0.19 -0.32
N LEU A 193 -14.76 0.42 0.80
CA LEU A 193 -15.12 1.38 1.83
C LEU A 193 -13.87 2.12 2.28
N SER A 194 -14.04 3.34 2.77
CA SER A 194 -12.94 4.16 3.28
C SER A 194 -13.21 4.58 4.71
N LEU A 195 -12.22 4.38 5.58
CA LEU A 195 -12.24 4.84 6.96
C LEU A 195 -11.23 6.01 7.12
N PRO A 196 -11.68 7.22 7.53
CA PRO A 196 -10.85 8.41 7.69
C PRO A 196 -9.98 8.39 8.96
N ILE A 197 -9.35 7.26 9.26
CA ILE A 197 -8.52 7.04 10.45
C ILE A 197 -7.07 6.83 10.05
N ARG A 198 -6.13 7.27 10.89
CA ARG A 198 -4.71 6.98 10.74
C ARG A 198 -4.39 5.69 11.50
N LEU A 199 -4.08 4.61 10.78
CA LEU A 199 -3.67 3.35 11.41
C LEU A 199 -2.16 3.20 11.57
N ALA A 200 -1.38 4.09 10.99
CA ALA A 200 0.02 3.89 10.75
C ALA A 200 0.81 5.19 10.77
N TYR A 201 2.05 5.10 11.27
CA TYR A 201 3.01 6.20 11.33
C TYR A 201 4.35 5.72 10.76
N ASP A 202 4.93 6.49 9.85
CA ASP A 202 6.27 6.20 9.32
C ASP A 202 7.33 6.42 10.41
N LEU A 203 7.98 5.34 10.84
CA LEU A 203 8.99 5.38 11.90
C LEU A 203 10.17 6.30 11.55
N ARG A 204 10.46 6.52 10.27
CA ARG A 204 11.55 7.40 9.83
C ARG A 204 11.25 8.87 10.10
N VAL A 205 9.99 9.25 9.97
CA VAL A 205 9.53 10.62 10.25
C VAL A 205 9.60 10.88 11.75
N VAL A 206 9.17 9.90 12.55
CA VAL A 206 9.21 9.95 14.01
C VAL A 206 10.66 10.04 14.53
N ASP A 207 11.57 9.24 13.99
CA ASP A 207 12.94 9.11 14.50
C ASP A 207 13.86 10.27 14.10
N SER A 208 13.64 10.90 12.94
CA SER A 208 14.57 11.89 12.40
C SER A 208 14.00 13.28 12.14
N GLY A 209 12.69 13.49 12.31
CA GLY A 209 12.00 14.76 12.03
C GLY A 209 12.09 15.23 10.56
N VAL A 210 12.82 14.51 9.69
CA VAL A 210 13.13 14.89 8.30
C VAL A 210 13.06 13.65 7.42
N MET A 211 12.29 13.68 6.32
CA MET A 211 12.32 12.62 5.31
C MET A 211 13.67 12.61 4.58
N LYS A 212 14.64 11.84 5.07
CA LYS A 212 15.89 11.56 4.33
C LYS A 212 15.57 10.78 3.04
N ASP A 213 16.34 11.02 1.97
CA ASP A 213 16.16 10.37 0.65
C ASP A 213 16.15 8.83 0.79
N ARG A 214 14.93 8.25 0.77
CA ARG A 214 14.66 6.82 1.01
C ARG A 214 15.43 5.90 0.06
N GLU A 215 15.80 6.42 -1.12
CA GLU A 215 16.39 5.64 -2.21
C GLU A 215 17.91 5.49 -2.11
N ARG A 216 18.59 6.29 -1.28
CA ARG A 216 20.05 6.17 -1.08
C ARG A 216 20.48 4.81 -0.50
N ARG A 217 19.60 4.15 0.25
CA ARG A 217 19.84 2.81 0.85
C ARG A 217 20.10 1.70 -0.17
N TYR A 218 19.65 1.90 -1.40
CA TYR A 218 19.71 0.89 -2.47
C TYR A 218 20.87 1.14 -3.43
N SER A 219 21.63 2.21 -3.24
CA SER A 219 22.65 2.66 -4.17
C SER A 219 23.96 2.91 -3.44
N GLY A 220 24.86 1.92 -3.47
CA GLY A 220 26.25 2.11 -3.05
C GLY A 220 27.06 3.02 -3.99
N SER A 221 26.49 3.45 -5.12
CA SER A 221 27.13 4.36 -6.08
C SER A 221 26.14 5.38 -6.66
N LEU A 222 26.66 6.56 -7.06
CA LEU A 222 25.89 7.65 -7.66
C LEU A 222 25.13 7.19 -8.92
N PHE A 223 25.77 6.38 -9.76
CA PHE A 223 25.14 5.84 -10.97
C PHE A 223 23.95 4.93 -10.65
N LYS A 224 24.11 3.99 -9.70
CA LYS A 224 23.00 3.13 -9.24
C LYS A 224 21.84 3.95 -8.68
N HIS A 225 22.15 5.06 -8.01
CA HIS A 225 21.14 5.98 -7.49
C HIS A 225 20.34 6.64 -8.61
N VAL A 226 21.01 7.14 -9.66
CA VAL A 226 20.37 7.77 -10.83
C VAL A 226 19.50 6.76 -11.58
N VAL A 227 20.02 5.56 -11.87
CA VAL A 227 19.25 4.48 -12.52
C VAL A 227 18.00 4.15 -11.72
N ARG A 228 18.10 4.09 -10.39
CA ARG A 228 16.96 3.83 -9.51
C ARG A 228 15.95 4.97 -9.50
N LYS A 229 16.39 6.23 -9.48
CA LYS A 229 15.50 7.39 -9.63
C LYS A 229 14.75 7.36 -10.95
N MET A 230 15.44 7.05 -12.05
CA MET A 230 14.82 6.89 -13.37
C MET A 230 13.79 5.75 -13.38
N ARG A 231 14.12 4.59 -12.79
CA ARG A 231 13.18 3.49 -12.63
C ARG A 231 11.94 3.92 -11.83
N ASN A 232 12.11 4.62 -10.72
CA ASN A 232 11.00 5.10 -9.90
C ASN A 232 10.14 6.13 -10.65
N MET A 233 10.73 6.97 -11.51
CA MET A 233 9.96 7.87 -12.38
C MET A 233 9.11 7.10 -13.38
N VAL A 234 9.66 6.06 -14.02
CA VAL A 234 8.92 5.17 -14.92
C VAL A 234 7.82 4.42 -14.18
N ASP A 235 8.13 3.84 -13.02
CA ASP A 235 7.15 3.11 -12.22
C ASP A 235 6.06 4.06 -11.71
N ARG A 236 6.39 5.30 -11.31
CA ARG A 236 5.39 6.32 -10.94
C ARG A 236 4.50 6.69 -12.12
N TYR A 237 5.07 6.90 -13.30
CA TYR A 237 4.30 7.20 -14.51
C TYR A 237 3.29 6.09 -14.82
N LEU A 238 3.75 4.83 -14.73
CA LEU A 238 2.91 3.65 -14.91
C LEU A 238 1.87 3.51 -13.81
N ALA A 239 2.24 3.66 -12.54
CA ALA A 239 1.35 3.55 -11.39
C ALA A 239 0.23 4.59 -11.44
N TYR A 240 0.58 5.83 -11.78
CA TYR A 240 -0.35 6.95 -11.83
C TYR A 240 -1.19 6.96 -13.09
N GLY A 241 -0.97 6.04 -14.04
CA GLY A 241 -1.77 5.92 -15.24
C GLY A 241 -1.78 7.20 -16.08
N TYR A 242 -0.65 7.91 -16.10
CA TYR A 242 -0.50 9.14 -16.86
C TYR A 242 -0.60 8.89 -18.37
N ASP A 243 -1.17 9.86 -19.05
CA ASP A 243 -0.90 10.15 -20.45
C ASP A 243 -0.36 11.58 -20.54
N LEU A 244 0.02 12.00 -21.75
CA LEU A 244 0.58 13.33 -21.96
C LEU A 244 -0.38 14.44 -21.53
N GLU A 245 -1.68 14.25 -21.76
CA GLU A 245 -2.71 15.23 -21.43
C GLU A 245 -2.86 15.41 -19.91
N LYS A 246 -3.02 14.31 -19.17
CA LYS A 246 -3.05 14.31 -17.70
C LYS A 246 -1.77 14.90 -17.13
N LEU A 247 -0.62 14.52 -17.68
CA LEU A 247 0.67 14.99 -17.23
C LEU A 247 0.79 16.52 -17.37
N VAL A 248 0.53 17.05 -18.57
CA VAL A 248 0.57 18.49 -18.82
C VAL A 248 -0.41 19.22 -17.91
N ARG A 249 -1.65 18.72 -17.83
CA ARG A 249 -2.71 19.34 -17.06
C ARG A 249 -2.42 19.36 -15.57
N GLU A 250 -1.94 18.27 -14.98
CA GLU A 250 -1.61 18.20 -13.56
C GLU A 250 -0.36 19.02 -13.24
N HIS A 251 0.70 18.97 -14.06
CA HIS A 251 1.87 19.84 -13.85
C HIS A 251 1.53 21.32 -13.92
N TYR A 252 0.63 21.72 -14.81
CA TYR A 252 0.22 23.11 -14.96
C TYR A 252 -0.78 23.54 -13.87
N LEU A 253 -1.89 22.82 -13.69
CA LEU A 253 -2.98 23.27 -12.83
C LEU A 253 -2.81 22.86 -11.36
N LEU A 254 -2.27 21.67 -11.10
CA LEU A 254 -2.12 21.13 -9.74
C LEU A 254 -0.77 21.54 -9.13
N TYR A 255 0.33 21.29 -9.83
CA TYR A 255 1.68 21.59 -9.33
C TYR A 255 2.12 23.04 -9.59
N LYS A 256 1.40 23.78 -10.44
CA LYS A 256 1.70 25.19 -10.79
C LYS A 256 3.14 25.37 -11.27
N ASN A 257 3.66 24.40 -12.03
CA ASN A 257 4.98 24.51 -12.63
C ASN A 257 5.00 25.70 -13.60
N ASN A 258 6.08 26.49 -13.59
CA ASN A 258 6.28 27.50 -14.62
C ASN A 258 6.45 26.84 -16.00
N ILE A 259 6.27 27.62 -17.07
CA ILE A 259 6.26 27.10 -18.44
C ILE A 259 7.56 26.36 -18.80
N PHE A 260 8.71 26.85 -18.33
CA PHE A 260 10.01 26.21 -18.57
C PHE A 260 10.08 24.83 -17.90
N ALA A 261 9.75 24.75 -16.61
CA ALA A 261 9.71 23.49 -15.87
C ALA A 261 8.69 22.52 -16.47
N LEU A 262 7.54 23.00 -16.94
CA LEU A 262 6.55 22.18 -17.64
C LEU A 262 7.12 21.59 -18.92
N VAL A 263 7.74 22.43 -19.78
CA VAL A 263 8.37 21.98 -21.04
C VAL A 263 9.45 20.94 -20.76
N VAL A 264 10.36 21.19 -19.81
CA VAL A 264 11.41 20.23 -19.45
C VAL A 264 10.81 18.91 -18.97
N ASN A 265 9.79 18.94 -18.11
CA ASN A 265 9.12 17.73 -17.64
C ASN A 265 8.44 16.97 -18.78
N VAL A 266 7.76 17.67 -19.69
CA VAL A 266 7.10 17.07 -20.85
C VAL A 266 8.12 16.41 -21.78
N LEU A 267 9.23 17.08 -22.09
CA LEU A 267 10.30 16.52 -22.92
C LEU A 267 10.92 15.28 -22.27
N MET A 268 11.21 15.32 -20.97
CA MET A 268 11.69 14.15 -20.22
C MET A 268 10.73 12.97 -20.30
N HIS A 269 9.42 13.23 -20.23
CA HIS A 269 8.44 12.16 -20.34
C HIS A 269 8.31 11.62 -21.76
N LEU A 270 8.28 12.49 -22.77
CA LEU A 270 8.18 12.11 -24.18
C LEU A 270 9.38 11.29 -24.66
N PHE A 271 10.59 11.74 -24.34
CA PHE A 271 11.81 11.15 -24.90
C PHE A 271 12.43 10.06 -24.02
N VAL A 272 12.10 10.00 -22.72
CA VAL A 272 12.70 9.03 -21.80
C VAL A 272 11.65 8.15 -21.13
N ILE A 273 10.72 8.74 -20.37
CA ILE A 273 9.82 7.95 -19.51
C ILE A 273 8.82 7.11 -20.32
N ILE A 274 8.17 7.68 -21.33
CA ILE A 274 7.17 6.99 -22.15
C ILE A 274 7.81 5.82 -22.92
N PRO A 275 8.92 6.00 -23.65
CA PRO A 275 9.61 4.89 -24.32
C PRO A 275 9.98 3.76 -23.35
N LEU A 276 10.58 4.10 -22.19
CA LEU A 276 10.93 3.11 -21.17
C LEU A 276 9.71 2.45 -20.53
N SER A 277 8.58 3.14 -20.42
CA SER A 277 7.35 2.57 -19.88
C SER A 277 6.73 1.53 -20.82
N LYS A 278 6.85 1.71 -22.14
CA LYS A 278 6.30 0.78 -23.14
C LYS A 278 6.96 -0.59 -23.07
N THR A 279 8.25 -0.66 -22.74
CA THR A 279 8.99 -1.93 -22.62
C THR A 279 8.53 -2.77 -21.43
N ARG A 280 7.84 -2.16 -20.44
CA ARG A 280 7.36 -2.84 -19.23
C ARG A 280 6.06 -3.60 -19.46
N GLY A 281 5.30 -3.30 -20.51
CA GLY A 281 4.02 -3.96 -20.82
C GLY A 281 2.90 -3.71 -19.79
N ILE A 282 3.10 -2.81 -18.83
CA ILE A 282 2.12 -2.48 -17.79
C ILE A 282 1.17 -1.40 -18.32
N ARG A 283 -0.14 -1.64 -18.24
CA ARG A 283 -1.20 -0.69 -18.64
C ARG A 283 -2.09 -0.37 -17.45
N SER A 284 -1.86 0.75 -16.78
CA SER A 284 -2.65 1.17 -15.61
C SER A 284 -3.56 2.35 -15.90
N LYS A 285 -3.64 2.79 -17.15
CA LYS A 285 -4.40 3.98 -17.54
C LYS A 285 -5.90 3.72 -17.40
N LEU A 286 -6.53 4.46 -16.50
CA LEU A 286 -7.98 4.61 -16.46
C LEU A 286 -8.46 5.66 -17.47
N ARG A 287 -9.61 5.42 -18.11
CA ARG A 287 -10.25 6.34 -19.07
C ARG A 287 -11.07 7.42 -18.35
N ILE A 288 -10.41 8.14 -17.45
CA ILE A 288 -10.96 9.24 -16.65
C ILE A 288 -9.98 10.42 -16.69
N PRO A 289 -10.43 11.66 -16.46
CA PRO A 289 -9.56 12.84 -16.53
C PRO A 289 -8.53 12.92 -15.39
N LEU A 290 -8.64 12.09 -14.35
CA LEU A 290 -7.68 12.06 -13.24
C LEU A 290 -6.57 11.03 -13.48
N SER A 291 -5.35 11.31 -13.01
CA SER A 291 -4.37 10.27 -12.73
C SER A 291 -4.89 9.32 -11.65
N ASN A 292 -4.29 8.13 -11.56
CA ASN A 292 -4.73 7.09 -10.65
C ASN A 292 -4.62 7.52 -9.18
N TYR A 293 -3.62 8.31 -8.77
CA TYR A 293 -3.52 8.75 -7.38
C TYR A 293 -4.66 9.73 -7.03
N LEU A 294 -4.96 10.70 -7.90
CA LEU A 294 -6.10 11.61 -7.71
C LEU A 294 -7.44 10.89 -7.78
N TYR A 295 -7.56 9.88 -8.63
CA TYR A 295 -8.74 9.04 -8.69
C TYR A 295 -8.91 8.23 -7.40
N VAL A 296 -7.84 7.66 -6.88
CA VAL A 296 -7.83 6.95 -5.60
C VAL A 296 -8.22 7.88 -4.46
N ASP A 297 -7.71 9.11 -4.43
CA ASP A 297 -8.11 10.13 -3.45
C ASP A 297 -9.61 10.48 -3.57
N LEU A 298 -10.10 10.70 -4.79
CA LEU A 298 -11.53 10.93 -5.07
C LEU A 298 -12.39 9.75 -4.56
N MET A 299 -12.01 8.52 -4.88
CA MET A 299 -12.79 7.35 -4.49
C MET A 299 -12.74 7.08 -2.99
N THR A 300 -11.58 7.30 -2.35
CA THR A 300 -11.44 7.24 -0.89
C THR A 300 -12.38 8.23 -0.21
N TYR A 301 -12.59 9.40 -0.82
CA TYR A 301 -13.56 10.38 -0.34
C TYR A 301 -15.02 9.96 -0.59
N LEU A 302 -15.34 9.49 -1.80
CA LEU A 302 -16.70 9.10 -2.17
C LEU A 302 -17.20 7.84 -1.44
N LEU A 303 -16.30 6.96 -1.02
CA LEU A 303 -16.59 5.69 -0.35
C LEU A 303 -16.45 5.75 1.17
N MET A 304 -16.36 6.95 1.73
CA MET A 304 -16.13 7.11 3.16
C MET A 304 -17.34 6.68 3.98
N ILE A 305 -17.10 5.99 5.08
CA ILE A 305 -18.12 5.47 6.00
C ILE A 305 -17.84 5.83 7.46
N ASP A 306 -18.88 5.80 8.29
CA ASP A 306 -18.79 6.22 9.69
C ASP A 306 -17.87 5.28 10.45
N PRO A 307 -16.79 5.77 11.06
CA PRO A 307 -15.93 4.97 11.93
C PRO A 307 -16.67 4.40 13.13
N ALA A 308 -17.81 4.98 13.54
CA ALA A 308 -18.68 4.41 14.56
C ALA A 308 -19.24 3.03 14.17
N LEU A 309 -19.37 2.71 12.87
CA LEU A 309 -19.71 1.36 12.41
C LEU A 309 -18.66 0.32 12.83
N PHE A 310 -17.43 0.76 13.09
CA PHE A 310 -16.33 -0.07 13.60
C PHE A 310 -16.11 0.12 15.12
N GLY A 311 -17.05 0.79 15.80
CA GLY A 311 -16.91 1.19 17.21
C GLY A 311 -15.72 2.11 17.47
N ILE A 312 -15.33 2.91 16.47
CA ILE A 312 -14.26 3.88 16.58
C ILE A 312 -14.89 5.25 16.83
N SER A 313 -14.45 5.91 17.90
CA SER A 313 -14.97 7.22 18.26
C SER A 313 -14.51 8.31 17.29
N ILE A 314 -15.36 9.31 17.08
CA ILE A 314 -15.15 10.41 16.13
C ILE A 314 -13.91 11.26 16.47
N ASP A 315 -13.48 11.32 17.74
CA ASP A 315 -12.25 12.02 18.16
C ASP A 315 -10.97 11.35 17.63
N LYS A 316 -11.04 10.07 17.25
CA LYS A 316 -9.94 9.32 16.62
C LYS A 316 -9.92 9.45 15.10
N VAL A 317 -10.97 10.02 14.53
CA VAL A 317 -10.99 10.39 13.13
C VAL A 317 -10.03 11.54 12.98
N ILE A 318 -9.07 11.40 12.06
CA ILE A 318 -8.23 12.55 11.72
C ILE A 318 -9.21 13.63 11.27
N ASP A 319 -8.87 14.89 11.46
CA ASP A 319 -9.43 15.97 10.66
C ASP A 319 -9.03 15.82 9.16
N TYR A 320 -9.05 14.58 8.64
CA TYR A 320 -8.78 14.18 7.27
C TYR A 320 -9.59 15.02 6.31
N PHE A 321 -10.81 15.39 6.67
CA PHE A 321 -11.60 16.33 5.88
C PHE A 321 -11.01 17.73 5.85
N LYS A 322 -10.57 18.30 6.97
CA LYS A 322 -9.89 19.62 6.97
C LYS A 322 -8.57 19.55 6.21
N ASP A 323 -7.78 18.52 6.48
CA ASP A 323 -6.49 18.29 5.84
C ASP A 323 -6.66 18.08 4.32
N PHE A 324 -7.58 17.20 3.91
CA PHE A 324 -7.81 16.87 2.50
C PHE A 324 -8.46 18.01 1.74
N SER A 325 -9.55 18.61 2.26
CA SER A 325 -10.28 19.69 1.58
C SER A 325 -9.42 20.94 1.35
N SER A 326 -8.42 21.16 2.19
CA SER A 326 -7.47 22.26 2.07
C SER A 326 -6.34 21.98 1.06
N THR A 327 -6.13 20.70 0.69
CA THR A 327 -5.10 20.31 -0.28
C THR A 327 -5.35 20.87 -1.67
N LYS A 328 -4.25 21.04 -2.42
CA LYS A 328 -4.30 21.39 -3.84
C LYS A 328 -4.92 20.25 -4.66
N GLU A 329 -4.75 19.01 -4.24
CA GLU A 329 -5.31 17.80 -4.86
C GLU A 329 -6.84 17.84 -4.83
N PHE A 330 -7.46 18.11 -3.67
CA PHE A 330 -8.91 18.27 -3.56
C PHE A 330 -9.44 19.42 -4.44
N LYS A 331 -8.78 20.59 -4.39
CA LYS A 331 -9.14 21.75 -5.22
C LYS A 331 -9.02 21.46 -6.72
N TYR A 332 -8.12 20.57 -7.11
CA TYR A 332 -7.99 20.13 -8.50
C TYR A 332 -9.10 19.15 -8.87
N ILE A 333 -9.37 18.15 -8.02
CA ILE A 333 -10.42 17.15 -8.23
C ILE A 333 -11.80 17.82 -8.34
N SER A 334 -12.10 18.82 -7.50
CA SER A 334 -13.38 19.52 -7.49
C SER A 334 -13.68 20.32 -8.77
N ARG A 335 -12.67 20.59 -9.61
CA ARG A 335 -12.86 21.17 -10.95
C ARG A 335 -13.53 20.20 -11.93
N PHE A 336 -13.37 18.90 -11.73
CA PHE A 336 -13.96 17.85 -12.58
C PHE A 336 -15.21 17.24 -11.94
N TYR A 337 -15.30 17.29 -10.62
CA TYR A 337 -16.39 16.68 -9.84
C TYR A 337 -16.95 17.71 -8.86
N SER A 338 -17.71 18.69 -9.37
CA SER A 338 -18.28 19.79 -8.57
C SER A 338 -19.16 19.29 -7.41
N ASN A 339 -19.84 18.15 -7.58
CA ASN A 339 -20.66 17.50 -6.55
C ASN A 339 -19.84 17.11 -5.30
N ILE A 340 -18.51 17.01 -5.40
CA ILE A 340 -17.66 16.78 -4.23
C ILE A 340 -17.71 17.95 -3.24
N ASN A 341 -17.97 19.18 -3.72
CA ASN A 341 -18.08 20.35 -2.86
C ASN A 341 -19.36 20.30 -2.00
N SER A 342 -20.44 19.68 -2.49
CA SER A 342 -21.67 19.49 -1.70
C SER A 342 -21.56 18.40 -0.63
N ILE A 343 -20.51 17.58 -0.69
CA ILE A 343 -20.21 16.60 0.35
C ILE A 343 -19.45 17.28 1.52
N SER A 344 -19.13 18.58 1.42
CA SER A 344 -18.35 19.29 2.44
C SER A 344 -19.14 19.66 3.71
N TYR A 345 -18.51 19.30 4.84
CA TYR A 345 -18.62 19.81 6.22
C TYR A 345 -19.97 19.84 6.96
N ASN A 346 -21.10 20.17 6.32
CA ASN A 346 -22.37 20.36 7.05
C ASN A 346 -23.22 19.10 7.19
N ASN A 347 -22.83 17.99 6.57
CA ASN A 347 -23.56 16.73 6.73
C ASN A 347 -22.86 15.83 7.74
N LYS A 348 -23.37 15.85 8.98
CA LYS A 348 -23.28 14.77 9.98
C LYS A 348 -23.75 13.38 9.44
N TYR A 349 -24.06 13.26 8.15
CA TYR A 349 -24.84 12.19 7.54
C TYR A 349 -24.35 11.76 6.15
N VAL A 350 -23.07 11.96 5.79
CA VAL A 350 -22.51 11.33 4.56
C VAL A 350 -22.07 9.89 4.84
N TRP A 351 -22.87 9.14 5.59
CA TRP A 351 -22.64 7.73 5.85
C TRP A 351 -23.76 6.97 5.17
N LYS A 352 -23.68 6.85 3.85
CA LYS A 352 -24.58 5.94 3.12
C LYS A 352 -24.17 4.52 3.47
N VAL A 353 -25.09 3.76 4.07
CA VAL A 353 -24.99 2.31 4.28
C VAL A 353 -25.20 1.59 2.96
#